data_AF-A0A1C6PUD9-F1
#
_entry.id   AF-A0A1C6PUD9-F1
#
_cell.length_a   1.000
_cell.length_b   1.000
_cell.length_c   1.000
_cell.angle_alpha   90.00
_cell.angle_beta   90.00
_cell.angle_gamma   90.00
#
_symmetry.space_group_name_H-M   'P 1'
#
loop_
_entity.id
_entity.type
_entity.pdbx_description
1 polymer ?
#
loop_
_entity_poly.entity_id
_entity_poly.type
_entity_poly.pdbx_seq_one_letter_code
_entity_poly.pdbx_strand_id
1 'polypeptide(L)'
;MDDSARMWITAVPPFGPDDTGVLLALDHDSQDPGELTVLALLDRGHEGEEGVFYLLPFDLAARYERVGDRLAVRLTASREVLADGPAGGRGPGGPAAGLPPDADDADRVTLLRRELVTDFVPSGPDGEKQGVLLIDHPGPASLPELFARFERGESGFAVLNAS
;
A
#
# COMPACT_ATOMS: atom_id res chain seq x y z
N MET A 1 -3.63 1.11 17.03
CA MET A 1 -3.75 2.54 16.62
C MET A 1 -5.06 2.67 15.87
N ASP A 2 -5.61 3.86 15.66
CA ASP A 2 -6.79 4.05 14.79
C ASP A 2 -6.34 4.91 13.60
N ASP A 3 -6.36 4.34 12.40
CA ASP A 3 -5.87 4.98 11.18
C ASP A 3 -7.03 5.52 10.33
N SER A 4 -8.17 5.85 10.94
CA SER A 4 -9.38 6.36 10.27
C SER A 4 -9.20 7.68 9.48
N ALA A 5 -8.08 8.38 9.67
CA ALA A 5 -7.66 9.54 8.90
C ALA A 5 -6.69 9.21 7.74
N ARG A 6 -6.29 7.95 7.55
CA ARG A 6 -5.32 7.49 6.53
C ARG A 6 -5.73 6.17 5.86
N MET A 7 -6.79 5.53 6.35
CA MET A 7 -7.35 4.28 5.86
C MET A 7 -8.88 4.40 5.83
N TRP A 8 -9.48 4.05 4.69
CA TRP A 8 -10.94 4.10 4.49
C TRP A 8 -11.45 2.84 3.79
N ILE A 9 -12.71 2.48 4.06
CA ILE A 9 -13.47 1.52 3.25
C ILE A 9 -14.25 2.32 2.22
N THR A 10 -13.97 2.09 0.94
CA THR A 10 -14.58 2.86 -0.16
C THR A 10 -14.62 2.02 -1.43
N ALA A 11 -15.45 2.43 -2.40
CA ALA A 11 -15.35 1.90 -3.75
C ALA A 11 -13.93 2.16 -4.29
N VAL A 12 -13.29 1.10 -4.79
CA VAL A 12 -11.94 1.16 -5.33
C VAL A 12 -12.02 0.98 -6.85
N PRO A 13 -11.69 1.99 -7.67
CA PRO A 13 -11.47 1.77 -9.09
C PRO A 13 -10.31 0.77 -9.28
N PRO A 14 -10.39 -0.18 -10.24
CA PRO A 14 -11.38 -0.31 -11.29
C PRO A 14 -12.56 -1.25 -10.98
N PHE A 15 -12.70 -1.75 -9.75
CA PHE A 15 -13.66 -2.82 -9.44
C PHE A 15 -15.12 -2.37 -9.62
N GLY A 16 -15.39 -1.07 -9.48
CA GLY A 16 -16.70 -0.48 -9.78
C GLY A 16 -17.32 0.17 -8.54
N PRO A 17 -18.47 0.86 -8.69
CA PRO A 17 -19.10 1.58 -7.58
C PRO A 17 -19.68 0.65 -6.50
N ASP A 18 -19.98 -0.60 -6.86
CA ASP A 18 -20.57 -1.59 -5.96
C ASP A 18 -19.50 -2.45 -5.25
N ASP A 19 -18.24 -2.40 -5.71
CA ASP A 19 -17.13 -3.18 -5.18
C ASP A 19 -16.30 -2.34 -4.20
N THR A 20 -16.60 -2.51 -2.91
CA THR A 20 -15.86 -1.89 -1.81
C THR A 20 -14.53 -2.58 -1.55
N GLY A 21 -13.46 -1.79 -1.47
CA GLY A 21 -12.14 -2.21 -1.03
C GLY A 21 -11.59 -1.28 0.05
N VAL A 22 -10.28 -1.35 0.29
CA VAL A 22 -9.60 -0.42 1.21
C VAL A 22 -8.79 0.61 0.43
N LEU A 23 -8.88 1.87 0.83
CA LEU A 23 -7.97 2.93 0.41
C LEU A 23 -6.97 3.21 1.53
N LEU A 24 -5.68 3.22 1.19
CA LEU A 24 -4.60 3.70 2.05
C LEU A 24 -3.98 4.96 1.44
N ALA A 25 -3.93 6.01 2.24
CA ALA A 25 -3.24 7.24 1.88
C ALA A 25 -1.78 7.19 2.31
N LEU A 26 -0.87 7.58 1.40
CA LEU A 26 0.56 7.61 1.60
C LEU A 26 1.06 9.06 1.53
N ASP A 27 1.54 9.57 2.65
CA ASP A 27 1.98 10.96 2.79
C ASP A 27 3.46 11.10 2.43
N HIS A 28 3.77 11.93 1.43
CA HIS A 28 5.15 12.23 1.01
C HIS A 28 5.98 12.90 2.12
N ASP A 29 5.32 13.58 3.05
CA ASP A 29 5.99 14.23 4.18
C ASP A 29 6.13 13.30 5.41
N SER A 30 5.68 12.04 5.28
CA SER A 30 5.77 11.04 6.35
C SER A 30 7.22 10.81 6.78
N GLN A 31 7.42 10.63 8.08
CA GLN A 31 8.70 10.24 8.65
C GLN A 31 8.77 8.73 8.90
N ASP A 32 7.73 7.98 8.50
CA ASP A 32 7.70 6.53 8.60
C ASP A 32 8.57 5.93 7.47
N PRO A 33 9.68 5.24 7.79
CA PRO A 33 10.58 4.67 6.79
C PRO A 33 9.88 3.62 5.91
N GLY A 34 8.87 2.93 6.45
CA GLY A 34 8.05 1.98 5.72
C GLY A 34 7.17 2.65 4.67
N GLU A 35 6.50 3.73 5.05
CA GLU A 35 5.67 4.54 4.15
C GLU A 35 6.49 5.17 3.02
N LEU A 36 7.66 5.75 3.35
CA LEU A 36 8.61 6.27 2.37
C LEU A 36 9.15 5.17 1.43
N THR A 37 9.33 3.95 1.93
CA THR A 37 9.74 2.81 1.10
C THR A 37 8.63 2.40 0.13
N VAL A 38 7.36 2.39 0.56
CA VAL A 38 6.23 2.14 -0.34
C VAL A 38 6.17 3.20 -1.44
N LEU A 39 6.30 4.48 -1.10
CA LEU A 39 6.32 5.58 -2.08
C LEU A 39 7.44 5.41 -3.11
N ALA A 40 8.65 5.08 -2.67
CA ALA A 40 9.78 4.82 -3.58
C ALA A 40 9.53 3.62 -4.52
N LEU A 41 8.81 2.59 -4.06
CA LEU A 41 8.40 1.47 -4.91
C LEU A 41 7.32 1.87 -5.93
N LEU A 42 6.38 2.76 -5.54
CA LEU A 42 5.39 3.34 -6.45
C LEU A 42 6.05 4.16 -7.55
N ASP A 43 6.98 5.06 -7.20
CA ASP A 43 7.74 5.86 -8.17
C ASP A 43 8.54 4.98 -9.14
N ARG A 44 9.18 3.92 -8.63
CA ARG A 44 9.86 2.93 -9.48
C ARG A 44 8.91 2.23 -10.43
N GLY A 45 7.64 2.05 -10.08
CA GLY A 45 6.61 1.52 -10.99
C GLY A 45 6.41 2.38 -12.26
N HIS A 46 6.91 3.60 -12.30
CA HIS A 46 6.61 4.56 -13.38
C HIS A 46 7.74 4.80 -14.43
N GLU A 47 8.99 4.38 -14.23
CA GLU A 47 10.17 4.72 -15.10
C GLU A 47 10.58 3.69 -16.24
N GLY A 48 9.68 2.92 -16.87
CA GLY A 48 10.06 1.82 -17.81
C GLY A 48 10.53 2.28 -19.22
N GLU A 49 11.13 1.38 -20.04
CA GLU A 49 11.40 1.65 -21.48
C GLU A 49 10.07 1.75 -22.23
N GLU A 50 9.77 2.89 -22.89
CA GLU A 50 8.37 3.21 -23.23
C GLU A 50 7.41 2.90 -22.05
N GLY A 51 7.79 3.36 -20.85
CA GLY A 51 6.86 3.76 -19.80
C GLY A 51 6.04 2.66 -19.12
N VAL A 52 6.50 1.40 -19.10
CA VAL A 52 5.80 0.36 -18.35
C VAL A 52 6.73 -0.29 -17.33
N PHE A 53 6.47 -0.02 -16.05
CA PHE A 53 6.73 -1.02 -15.03
C PHE A 53 5.43 -1.42 -14.36
N TYR A 54 5.22 -2.73 -14.27
CA TYR A 54 4.18 -3.26 -13.41
C TYR A 54 4.82 -3.45 -12.05
N LEU A 55 4.29 -2.79 -11.02
CA LEU A 55 4.44 -3.30 -9.67
C LEU A 55 3.79 -4.68 -9.66
N LEU A 56 4.61 -5.71 -9.76
CA LEU A 56 4.12 -7.06 -9.72
C LEU A 56 3.70 -7.37 -8.28
N PRO A 57 2.73 -8.29 -8.07
CA PRO A 57 2.40 -8.77 -6.73
C PRO A 57 3.62 -9.28 -5.94
N PHE A 58 4.68 -9.69 -6.65
CA PHE A 58 5.96 -10.05 -6.04
C PHE A 58 6.68 -8.84 -5.41
N ASP A 59 6.63 -7.68 -6.06
CA ASP A 59 7.34 -6.47 -5.64
C ASP A 59 6.66 -5.82 -4.43
N LEU A 60 5.34 -5.63 -4.51
CA LEU A 60 4.52 -5.04 -3.47
C LEU A 60 3.19 -5.79 -3.40
N ALA A 61 2.81 -6.21 -2.19
CA ALA A 61 1.57 -6.95 -1.95
C ALA A 61 0.82 -6.37 -0.76
N ALA A 62 -0.50 -6.43 -0.82
CA ALA A 62 -1.38 -6.11 0.29
C ALA A 62 -1.95 -7.40 0.91
N ARG A 63 -2.14 -7.40 2.22
CA ARG A 63 -2.81 -8.50 2.95
C ARG A 63 -3.82 -7.95 3.94
N TYR A 64 -4.97 -8.60 3.99
CA TYR A 64 -5.98 -8.30 5.01
C TYR A 64 -5.82 -9.23 6.20
N GLU A 65 -5.88 -8.66 7.40
CA GLU A 65 -6.01 -9.41 8.64
C GLU A 65 -7.22 -8.89 9.39
N ARG A 66 -8.09 -9.78 9.86
CA ARG A 66 -9.24 -9.37 10.67
C ARG A 66 -9.23 -10.08 12.01
N VAL A 67 -9.33 -9.31 13.08
CA VAL A 67 -9.50 -9.80 14.45
C VAL A 67 -10.72 -9.11 15.06
N GLY A 68 -11.83 -9.84 15.16
CA GLY A 68 -13.10 -9.28 15.63
C GLY A 68 -13.66 -8.24 14.66
N ASP A 69 -13.81 -7.00 15.13
CA ASP A 69 -14.25 -5.83 14.38
C ASP A 69 -13.10 -4.98 13.81
N ARG A 70 -11.86 -5.40 14.04
CA ARG A 70 -10.66 -4.67 13.61
C ARG A 70 -10.11 -5.30 12.34
N LEU A 71 -10.04 -4.50 11.28
CA LEU A 71 -9.35 -4.81 10.04
C LEU A 71 -7.96 -4.18 10.10
N ALA A 72 -6.92 -4.96 9.81
CA ALA A 72 -5.59 -4.49 9.53
C ALA A 72 -5.25 -4.75 8.06
N VAL A 73 -4.57 -3.78 7.43
CA VAL A 73 -3.98 -3.95 6.11
C VAL A 73 -2.48 -3.87 6.24
N ARG A 74 -1.79 -4.92 5.77
CA ARG A 74 -0.33 -4.96 5.69
C ARG A 74 0.12 -4.76 4.25
N LEU A 75 1.09 -3.87 4.06
CA LEU A 75 1.85 -3.77 2.82
C LEU A 75 3.18 -4.48 3.02
N THR A 76 3.50 -5.38 2.12
CA THR A 76 4.73 -6.19 2.19
C THR A 76 5.48 -6.13 0.88
N ALA A 77 6.81 -6.18 0.95
CA ALA A 77 7.68 -6.25 -0.21
C ALA A 77 8.69 -7.38 -0.07
N SER A 78 9.16 -7.89 -1.21
CA SER A 78 10.24 -8.88 -1.25
C SER A 78 11.56 -8.26 -0.76
N ARG A 79 12.31 -9.00 0.05
CA ARG A 79 13.67 -8.59 0.48
C ARG A 79 14.61 -8.38 -0.70
N GLU A 80 14.45 -9.17 -1.75
CA GLU A 80 15.24 -9.07 -2.98
C GLU A 80 15.01 -7.72 -3.68
N VAL A 81 13.75 -7.33 -3.84
CA VAL A 81 13.35 -6.06 -4.47
C VAL A 81 13.87 -4.86 -3.68
N LEU A 82 13.90 -4.96 -2.35
CA LEU A 82 14.45 -3.91 -1.49
C LEU A 82 15.98 -3.85 -1.52
N ALA A 83 16.65 -4.97 -1.76
CA ALA A 83 18.11 -5.03 -1.91
C ALA A 83 18.59 -4.44 -3.25
N ASP A 84 17.81 -4.61 -4.31
CA ASP A 84 18.16 -4.20 -5.67
C ASP A 84 17.70 -2.77 -6.05
N GLY A 85 16.89 -2.11 -5.21
CA GLY A 85 16.25 -0.84 -5.51
C GLY A 85 16.92 0.43 -4.94
N PRO A 86 16.46 1.64 -5.33
CA PRO A 86 16.91 2.92 -4.76
C PRO A 86 16.46 3.14 -3.30
N ALA A 87 15.47 2.40 -2.79
CA ALA A 87 15.22 2.25 -1.34
C ALA A 87 16.37 1.54 -0.61
N GLY A 88 17.25 0.87 -1.36
CA GLY A 88 18.58 0.41 -0.97
C GLY A 88 19.67 1.45 -1.16
N GLY A 89 19.36 2.75 -1.00
CA GLY A 89 20.30 3.86 -1.11
C GLY A 89 21.56 3.70 -0.25
N ARG A 90 22.58 3.08 -0.86
CA ARG A 90 24.02 3.12 -0.56
C ARG A 90 24.43 2.97 0.91
N GLY A 91 24.39 1.73 1.40
CA GLY A 91 25.15 1.30 2.57
C GLY A 91 24.35 0.40 3.51
N PRO A 92 25.03 -0.21 4.50
CA PRO A 92 24.36 -0.92 5.59
C PRO A 92 23.55 0.11 6.42
N GLY A 93 22.29 0.34 6.06
CA GLY A 93 21.40 1.31 6.74
C GLY A 93 20.34 2.04 5.92
N GLY A 94 19.97 1.58 4.71
CA GLY A 94 18.84 2.18 3.95
C GLY A 94 17.49 2.11 4.70
N PRO A 95 16.43 2.82 4.24
CA PRO A 95 15.12 2.86 4.91
C PRO A 95 14.47 1.49 5.21
N ALA A 96 14.86 0.43 4.50
CA ALA A 96 14.44 -0.94 4.78
C ALA A 96 15.23 -1.66 5.90
N ALA A 97 16.38 -1.12 6.32
CA ALA A 97 17.26 -1.72 7.32
C ALA A 97 16.64 -1.57 8.72
N GLY A 98 15.93 -2.62 9.15
CA GLY A 98 15.25 -2.66 10.45
C GLY A 98 13.75 -2.95 10.37
N LEU A 99 13.19 -3.08 9.16
CA LEU A 99 11.81 -3.49 9.00
C LEU A 99 11.61 -4.96 9.41
N PRO A 100 10.50 -5.28 10.09
CA PRO A 100 10.26 -6.63 10.58
C PRO A 100 10.02 -7.60 9.40
N PRO A 101 10.43 -8.88 9.54
CA PRO A 101 9.99 -9.92 8.62
C PRO A 101 8.47 -9.99 8.61
N ASP A 102 7.89 -10.33 7.46
CA ASP A 102 6.48 -10.66 7.42
C ASP A 102 6.23 -11.99 8.15
N ALA A 103 5.10 -12.06 8.87
CA ALA A 103 4.78 -13.21 9.71
C ALA A 103 4.43 -14.47 8.91
N ASP A 104 3.94 -14.30 7.68
CA ASP A 104 3.44 -15.39 6.83
C ASP A 104 4.43 -15.78 5.72
N ASP A 105 5.42 -14.91 5.45
CA ASP A 105 6.41 -15.09 4.41
C ASP A 105 7.77 -14.51 4.82
N ALA A 106 8.72 -15.39 5.17
CA ALA A 106 10.04 -14.98 5.66
C ALA A 106 10.89 -14.22 4.62
N ASP A 107 10.60 -14.42 3.34
CA ASP A 107 11.30 -13.75 2.23
C ASP A 107 10.77 -12.33 2.00
N ARG A 108 9.69 -11.96 2.70
CA ARG A 108 9.09 -10.62 2.67
C ARG A 108 9.32 -9.87 3.98
N VAL A 109 9.19 -8.55 3.89
CA VAL A 109 9.17 -7.66 5.04
C VAL A 109 7.87 -6.86 5.05
N THR A 110 7.36 -6.58 6.24
CA THR A 110 6.23 -5.66 6.38
C THR A 110 6.73 -4.23 6.32
N LEU A 111 6.26 -3.50 5.31
CA LEU A 111 6.58 -2.07 5.12
C LEU A 111 5.64 -1.20 5.94
N LEU A 112 4.33 -1.47 5.86
CA LEU A 112 3.31 -0.65 6.51
C LEU A 112 2.22 -1.55 7.08
N ARG A 113 1.69 -1.18 8.24
CA ARG A 113 0.49 -1.80 8.81
C ARG A 113 -0.44 -0.73 9.32
N ARG A 114 -1.65 -0.66 8.77
CA ARG A 114 -2.71 0.29 9.16
C ARG A 114 -3.92 -0.48 9.68
N GLU A 115 -4.60 0.08 10.68
CA GLU A 115 -5.76 -0.56 11.31
C GLU A 115 -6.98 0.37 11.37
N LEU A 116 -8.16 -0.21 11.17
CA LEU A 116 -9.44 0.47 11.32
C LEU A 116 -10.48 -0.45 11.97
N VAL A 117 -11.37 0.11 12.77
CA VAL A 117 -12.58 -0.59 13.24
C VAL A 117 -13.66 -0.49 12.17
N THR A 118 -14.14 -1.63 11.68
CA THR A 118 -15.08 -1.70 10.56
C THR A 118 -15.86 -3.02 10.58
N ASP A 119 -17.07 -3.00 10.04
CA ASP A 119 -17.87 -4.19 9.73
C ASP A 119 -17.47 -4.85 8.40
N PHE A 120 -16.57 -4.24 7.61
CA PHE A 120 -16.03 -4.83 6.39
C PHE A 120 -15.34 -6.16 6.65
N VAL A 121 -15.81 -7.22 5.98
CA VAL A 121 -15.23 -8.56 6.06
C VAL A 121 -14.54 -8.87 4.73
N PRO A 122 -13.21 -9.08 4.74
CA PRO A 122 -12.51 -9.51 3.55
C PRO A 122 -13.04 -10.85 3.01
N SER A 123 -13.09 -10.97 1.69
CA SER A 123 -13.28 -12.24 0.99
C SER A 123 -12.20 -13.22 1.42
N GLY A 124 -12.58 -14.49 1.64
CA GLY A 124 -11.61 -15.55 1.89
C GLY A 124 -10.73 -15.85 0.67
N PRO A 125 -9.76 -16.78 0.79
CA PRO A 125 -8.79 -17.09 -0.27
C PRO A 125 -9.41 -17.55 -1.60
N ASP A 126 -10.60 -18.17 -1.54
CA ASP A 126 -11.36 -18.63 -2.70
C ASP A 126 -12.44 -17.63 -3.15
N GLY A 127 -12.53 -16.47 -2.52
CA GLY A 127 -13.49 -15.42 -2.81
C GLY A 127 -13.03 -14.48 -3.93
N GLU A 128 -13.86 -13.47 -4.22
CA GLU A 128 -13.49 -12.44 -5.19
C GLU A 128 -12.31 -11.63 -4.68
N LYS A 129 -11.37 -11.32 -5.59
CA LYS A 129 -10.19 -10.52 -5.27
C LYS A 129 -10.62 -9.12 -4.88
N GLN A 130 -10.30 -8.74 -3.65
CA GLN A 130 -10.54 -7.39 -3.15
C GLN A 130 -9.24 -6.59 -3.23
N GLY A 131 -9.30 -5.42 -3.87
CA GLY A 131 -8.14 -4.57 -4.00
C GLY A 131 -7.89 -3.67 -2.80
N VAL A 132 -6.62 -3.32 -2.60
CA VAL A 132 -6.19 -2.18 -1.81
C VAL A 132 -5.72 -1.09 -2.76
N LEU A 133 -6.35 0.08 -2.68
CA LEU A 133 -5.97 1.27 -3.40
C LEU A 133 -4.95 2.06 -2.58
N LEU A 134 -3.78 2.30 -3.15
CA LEU A 134 -2.80 3.23 -2.62
C LEU A 134 -2.97 4.57 -3.34
N ILE A 135 -3.05 5.67 -2.60
CA ILE A 135 -3.01 7.03 -3.17
C ILE A 135 -1.91 7.80 -2.46
N ASP A 136 -0.92 8.24 -3.23
CA ASP A 136 0.14 9.09 -2.74
C ASP A 136 -0.24 10.59 -2.79
N HIS A 137 0.16 11.34 -1.77
CA HIS A 137 -0.18 12.76 -1.67
C HIS A 137 0.80 13.53 -0.78
N PRO A 138 0.96 14.86 -0.99
CA PRO A 138 1.70 15.71 -0.06
C PRO A 138 0.84 16.16 1.13
N GLY A 139 1.38 16.00 2.34
CA GLY A 139 0.84 16.50 3.62
C GLY A 139 -0.53 15.92 3.98
N PRO A 140 -1.13 16.29 5.13
CA PRO A 140 -2.43 15.77 5.53
C PRO A 140 -3.53 16.05 4.49
N ALA A 141 -4.34 15.03 4.16
CA ALA A 141 -5.45 15.13 3.22
C ALA A 141 -6.65 14.31 3.70
N SER A 142 -7.86 14.80 3.44
CA SER A 142 -9.12 14.08 3.63
C SER A 142 -9.46 13.22 2.41
N LEU A 143 -10.35 12.23 2.59
CA LEU A 143 -10.77 11.34 1.50
C LEU A 143 -11.29 12.08 0.25
N PRO A 144 -12.16 13.12 0.34
CA PRO A 144 -12.56 13.89 -0.83
C PRO A 144 -11.40 14.63 -1.51
N GLU A 145 -10.43 15.11 -0.74
CA GLU A 145 -9.25 15.80 -1.29
C GLU A 145 -8.32 14.83 -2.03
N LEU A 146 -8.18 13.59 -1.55
CA LEU A 146 -7.40 12.56 -2.23
C LEU A 146 -7.98 12.23 -3.60
N PHE A 147 -9.29 12.00 -3.68
CA PHE A 147 -9.95 11.75 -4.98
C PHE A 147 -9.86 12.96 -5.90
N ALA A 148 -10.07 14.18 -5.38
CA ALA A 148 -9.93 15.39 -6.19
C ALA A 148 -8.51 15.58 -6.75
N ARG A 149 -7.46 15.25 -5.97
CA ARG A 149 -6.07 15.28 -6.45
C ARG A 149 -5.81 14.23 -7.52
N PHE A 150 -6.33 13.02 -7.33
CA PHE A 150 -6.26 11.96 -8.33
C PHE A 150 -6.93 12.37 -9.66
N GLU A 151 -8.15 12.92 -9.61
CA GLU A 151 -8.85 13.41 -10.82
C GLU A 151 -8.09 14.52 -11.55
N ARG A 152 -7.29 15.31 -10.82
CA ARG A 152 -6.41 16.35 -11.37
C ARG A 152 -5.06 15.82 -11.85
N GLY A 153 -4.76 14.54 -11.65
CA GLY A 153 -3.47 13.93 -11.97
C GLY A 153 -2.33 14.38 -11.04
N GLU A 154 -2.66 14.84 -9.84
CA GLU A 154 -1.71 15.34 -8.82
C GLU A 154 -1.30 14.26 -7.81
N SER A 155 -1.88 13.06 -7.92
CA SER A 155 -1.63 11.89 -7.08
C SER A 155 -1.51 10.65 -7.95
N GLY A 156 -0.52 9.80 -7.67
CA GLY A 156 -0.45 8.46 -8.23
C GLY A 156 -1.43 7.51 -7.54
N PHE A 157 -1.68 6.38 -8.19
CA PHE A 157 -2.41 5.29 -7.55
C PHE A 157 -1.85 3.92 -7.95
N ALA A 158 -1.96 2.96 -7.04
CA ALA A 158 -1.72 1.57 -7.32
C ALA A 158 -2.83 0.71 -6.73
N VAL A 159 -3.24 -0.32 -7.47
CA VAL A 159 -4.20 -1.31 -6.98
C VAL A 159 -3.44 -2.60 -6.73
N LEU A 160 -3.40 -3.01 -5.46
CA LEU A 160 -2.83 -4.27 -5.04
C LEU A 160 -3.95 -5.26 -4.82
N ASN A 161 -3.85 -6.47 -5.37
CA ASN A 161 -4.74 -7.55 -4.96
C ASN A 161 -4.40 -7.93 -3.52
N ALA A 162 -5.39 -7.90 -2.63
CA ALA A 162 -5.22 -8.44 -1.30
C ALA A 162 -5.51 -9.94 -1.30
N SER A 163 -4.68 -10.67 -0.56
CA SER A 163 -4.86 -12.09 -0.22
C SER A 163 -5.09 -12.26 1.27
#